data_AF-A0A1F4QC43-F1
#
_entry.id   AF-A0A1F4QC43-F1
#
_cell.length_a   1.000
_cell.length_b   1.000
_cell.length_c   1.000
_cell.angle_alpha   90.00
_cell.angle_beta   90.00
_cell.angle_gamma   90.00
#
_symmetry.space_group_name_H-M   'P 1'
#
loop_
_entity.id
_entity.type
_entity.pdbx_description
1 polymer ?
#
loop_
_entity_poly.entity_id
_entity_poly.type
_entity_poly.pdbx_seq_one_letter_code
_entity_poly.pdbx_strand_id
1 'polypeptide(L)'
;MPDLPGGGTVYDHTPEQVWRHLDTCQCRTYVHARLPRTACPTDGVKQVPAPWAEARSQFTRLFETRVIDTCKECDVAGVTRLLETSWDATWGVLTRAVARGLARKVKRVPARLGIDEKAVGKGQDYESLVCDLDRGTVVAVVEERTQASLESYYRQFTAEELRTIRAIAMDMWERYILAAAACVPDAAQKIVFDRYHATRYVKNEAAGSLNLDLVRDNRSQVEADQHKTFNAYPLRSRKVEAIQVHHLVPGRHEVIDKLLLRVRASVDFSQGAELGV
;
A
#
# COMPACT_ATOMS: atom_id res chain seq x y z
N MET A 1 7.35 -24.26 -16.16
CA MET A 1 8.76 -24.55 -16.47
C MET A 1 9.17 -23.55 -17.52
N PRO A 2 10.11 -22.61 -17.28
CA PRO A 2 10.74 -21.93 -18.41
C PRO A 2 11.59 -22.97 -19.15
N ASP A 3 11.50 -22.96 -20.47
CA ASP A 3 12.23 -23.88 -21.34
C ASP A 3 13.73 -23.87 -21.01
N LEU A 4 14.29 -25.04 -20.72
CA LEU A 4 15.74 -25.22 -20.73
C LEU A 4 16.20 -24.97 -22.17
N PRO A 5 16.99 -23.93 -22.46
CA PRO A 5 17.44 -23.67 -23.81
C PRO A 5 18.33 -24.85 -24.23
N GLY A 6 17.83 -25.58 -25.22
CA GLY A 6 18.46 -26.61 -26.05
C GLY A 6 19.71 -27.30 -25.51
N GLY A 7 19.59 -28.61 -25.22
CA GLY A 7 20.53 -29.67 -25.60
C GLY A 7 22.05 -29.46 -25.49
N GLY A 8 22.53 -28.50 -24.70
CA GLY A 8 23.95 -28.19 -24.56
C GLY A 8 24.63 -29.16 -23.61
N THR A 9 25.81 -29.65 -23.98
CA THR A 9 26.68 -30.40 -23.06
C THR A 9 27.17 -29.48 -21.94
N VAL A 10 27.36 -30.04 -20.74
CA VAL A 10 27.97 -29.30 -19.62
C VAL A 10 29.38 -28.88 -20.04
N TYR A 11 29.66 -27.58 -19.98
CA TYR A 11 30.98 -27.01 -20.28
C TYR A 11 31.88 -27.11 -19.04
N ASP A 12 31.45 -26.51 -17.93
CA ASP A 12 32.08 -26.61 -16.62
C ASP A 12 31.06 -26.24 -15.51
N HIS A 13 31.55 -25.89 -14.32
CA HIS A 13 30.72 -25.42 -13.22
C HIS A 13 31.21 -24.07 -12.70
N THR A 14 30.31 -23.29 -12.10
CA THR A 14 30.68 -22.08 -11.36
C THR A 14 31.58 -22.42 -10.17
N PRO A 15 32.27 -21.42 -9.59
CA PRO A 15 32.71 -21.50 -8.21
C PRO A 15 31.56 -21.90 -7.28
N GLU A 16 31.89 -22.42 -6.10
CA GLU A 16 30.88 -22.76 -5.11
C GLU A 16 30.08 -21.50 -4.73
N GLN A 17 28.76 -21.65 -4.78
CA GLN A 17 27.80 -20.66 -4.33
C GLN A 17 27.08 -21.21 -3.09
N VAL A 18 26.74 -20.31 -2.18
CA VAL A 18 26.15 -20.65 -0.88
C VAL A 18 24.84 -19.89 -0.73
N TRP A 19 23.78 -20.61 -0.34
CA TRP A 19 22.48 -20.02 -0.02
C TRP A 19 22.09 -20.33 1.41
N ARG A 20 21.68 -19.31 2.16
CA ARG A 20 21.07 -19.49 3.48
C ARG A 20 19.67 -20.12 3.31
N HIS A 21 19.46 -21.22 4.03
CA HIS A 21 18.21 -21.99 4.06
C HIS A 21 17.53 -21.88 5.43
N LEU A 22 16.31 -22.42 5.53
CA LEU A 22 15.58 -22.52 6.79
C LEU A 22 16.40 -23.27 7.84
N ASP A 23 16.31 -22.83 9.09
CA ASP A 23 16.98 -23.51 10.20
C ASP A 23 16.44 -24.92 10.39
N THR A 24 17.36 -25.85 10.57
CA THR A 24 17.06 -27.26 10.82
C THR A 24 17.57 -27.56 12.22
N CYS A 25 16.70 -28.02 13.13
CA CYS A 25 17.07 -28.31 14.51
C CYS A 25 17.78 -27.13 15.21
N GLN A 26 17.30 -25.90 14.97
CA GLN A 26 17.90 -24.65 15.49
C GLN A 26 19.32 -24.38 14.97
N CYS A 27 19.81 -25.16 14.00
CA CYS A 27 21.11 -24.93 13.36
C CYS A 27 20.95 -24.15 12.07
N ARG A 28 21.86 -23.20 11.86
CA ARG A 28 21.92 -22.46 10.60
C ARG A 28 22.23 -23.42 9.46
N THR A 29 21.29 -23.55 8.52
CA THR A 29 21.41 -24.44 7.37
C THR A 29 21.77 -23.65 6.11
N TYR A 30 22.69 -24.19 5.32
CA TYR A 30 23.18 -23.61 4.08
C TYR A 30 23.19 -24.65 2.96
N VAL A 31 22.78 -24.24 1.77
CA VAL A 31 22.90 -25.04 0.55
C VAL A 31 24.17 -24.62 -0.17
N HIS A 32 25.07 -25.56 -0.41
CA HIS A 32 26.30 -25.34 -1.18
C HIS A 32 26.15 -26.03 -2.53
N ALA A 33 26.38 -25.30 -3.63
CA ALA A 33 26.39 -25.91 -4.95
C ALA A 33 27.32 -25.16 -5.92
N ARG A 34 27.89 -25.93 -6.84
CA ARG A 34 28.53 -25.41 -8.06
C ARG A 34 27.53 -25.59 -9.19
N LEU A 35 27.03 -24.49 -9.75
CA LEU A 35 25.98 -24.56 -10.78
C LEU A 35 26.61 -24.89 -12.13
N PRO A 36 26.02 -25.82 -12.92
CA PRO A 36 26.56 -26.17 -14.22
C PRO A 36 26.45 -24.98 -15.17
N ARG A 37 27.45 -24.81 -16.03
CA ARG A 37 27.40 -23.91 -17.17
C ARG A 37 27.35 -24.74 -18.44
N THR A 38 26.41 -24.45 -19.32
CA THR A 38 26.22 -25.17 -20.59
C THR A 38 26.75 -24.33 -21.74
N ALA A 39 27.41 -24.97 -22.70
CA ALA A 39 27.81 -24.31 -23.95
C ALA A 39 26.64 -24.33 -24.93
N CYS A 40 26.02 -23.17 -25.16
CA CYS A 40 25.03 -22.99 -26.21
C CYS A 40 25.73 -22.54 -27.50
N PRO A 41 25.52 -23.21 -28.64
CA PRO A 41 26.10 -22.79 -29.92
C PRO A 41 25.70 -21.37 -30.36
N THR A 42 24.52 -20.90 -29.96
CA THR A 42 24.00 -19.57 -30.31
C THR A 42 24.32 -18.51 -29.27
N ASP A 43 24.23 -18.85 -27.97
CA ASP A 43 24.29 -17.87 -26.88
C ASP A 43 25.62 -17.88 -26.10
N GLY A 44 26.55 -18.76 -26.47
CA GLY A 44 27.78 -19.01 -25.75
C GLY A 44 27.58 -19.76 -24.43
N VAL A 45 28.53 -19.63 -23.50
CA VAL A 45 28.47 -20.33 -22.20
C VAL A 45 27.49 -19.62 -21.26
N LYS A 46 26.46 -20.35 -20.78
CA LYS A 46 25.44 -19.84 -19.86
C LYS A 46 25.37 -20.68 -18.59
N GLN A 47 25.19 -20.03 -17.46
CA GLN A 47 24.96 -20.70 -16.18
C GLN A 47 23.50 -21.16 -16.06
N VAL A 48 23.30 -22.42 -15.64
CA VAL A 48 22.00 -22.95 -15.28
C VAL A 48 21.56 -22.32 -13.95
N PRO A 49 20.34 -21.77 -13.85
CA PRO A 49 19.86 -21.16 -12.62
C PRO A 49 19.67 -22.20 -11.50
N ALA A 50 19.92 -21.80 -10.25
CA ALA A 50 19.57 -22.63 -9.10
C ALA A 50 18.04 -22.77 -9.01
N PRO A 51 17.48 -23.99 -9.07
CA PRO A 51 16.02 -24.17 -9.04
C PRO A 51 15.42 -23.77 -7.67
N TRP A 52 16.21 -23.83 -6.60
CA TRP A 52 15.80 -23.48 -5.24
C TRP A 52 15.99 -22.00 -4.88
N ALA A 53 16.54 -21.15 -5.74
CA ALA A 53 16.82 -19.75 -5.42
C ALA A 53 16.33 -18.80 -6.52
N GLU A 54 16.15 -17.53 -6.16
CA GLU A 54 16.01 -16.47 -7.15
C GLU A 54 17.38 -16.06 -7.71
N ALA A 55 17.40 -15.53 -8.92
CA ALA A 55 18.64 -15.02 -9.52
C ALA A 55 19.30 -13.98 -8.60
N ARG A 56 20.60 -14.17 -8.34
CA ARG A 56 21.42 -13.30 -7.46
C ARG A 56 20.97 -13.25 -5.99
N SER A 57 20.04 -14.10 -5.56
CA SER A 57 19.69 -14.19 -4.14
C SER A 57 20.74 -15.02 -3.39
N GLN A 58 21.07 -14.59 -2.18
CA GLN A 58 21.85 -15.34 -1.19
C GLN A 58 20.96 -16.30 -0.37
N PHE A 59 19.67 -16.35 -0.66
CA PHE A 59 18.68 -17.14 0.06
C PHE A 59 18.02 -18.15 -0.86
N THR A 60 17.65 -19.30 -0.28
CA THR A 60 16.70 -20.19 -0.93
C THR A 60 15.30 -19.55 -0.98
N ARG A 61 14.47 -19.94 -1.95
CA ARG A 61 13.06 -19.50 -2.09
C ARG A 61 12.24 -19.76 -0.82
N LEU A 62 12.50 -20.87 -0.14
CA LEU A 62 11.84 -21.19 1.13
C LEU A 62 12.26 -20.24 2.26
N PHE A 63 13.54 -19.86 2.32
CA PHE A 63 14.00 -18.85 3.28
C PHE A 63 13.45 -17.45 2.94
N GLU A 64 13.44 -17.04 1.66
CA GLU A 64 12.79 -15.79 1.25
C GLU A 64 11.30 -15.76 1.61
N THR A 65 10.61 -16.90 1.48
CA THR A 65 9.19 -17.01 1.88
C THR A 65 9.04 -16.75 3.38
N ARG A 66 9.90 -17.34 4.22
CA ARG A 66 9.91 -17.07 5.66
C ARG A 66 10.18 -15.60 5.96
N VAL A 67 11.13 -14.96 5.28
CA VAL A 67 11.40 -13.52 5.41
C VAL A 67 10.15 -12.70 5.11
N ILE A 68 9.49 -12.97 3.98
CA ILE A 68 8.27 -12.26 3.55
C ILE A 68 7.13 -12.46 4.53
N ASP A 69 6.95 -13.68 5.06
CA ASP A 69 5.90 -13.96 6.04
C ASP A 69 6.17 -13.25 7.37
N THR A 70 7.42 -13.21 7.85
CA THR A 70 7.77 -12.45 9.06
C THR A 70 7.58 -10.95 8.87
N CYS A 71 7.89 -10.40 7.69
CA CYS A 71 7.65 -8.98 7.37
C CYS A 71 6.17 -8.57 7.36
N LYS A 72 5.23 -9.52 7.37
CA LYS A 72 3.80 -9.21 7.52
C LYS A 72 3.39 -8.99 8.98
N GLU A 73 4.21 -9.48 9.91
CA GLU A 73 3.92 -9.48 11.34
C GLU A 73 4.74 -8.44 12.10
N CYS A 74 5.86 -7.96 11.53
CA CYS A 74 6.69 -6.92 12.13
C CYS A 74 7.54 -6.15 11.10
N ASP A 75 8.15 -5.07 11.56
CA ASP A 75 9.03 -4.21 10.77
C ASP A 75 10.32 -4.93 10.32
N VAL A 76 10.99 -4.35 9.32
CA VAL A 76 12.23 -4.91 8.75
C VAL A 76 13.34 -5.05 9.80
N ALA A 77 13.41 -4.16 10.79
CA ALA A 77 14.38 -4.25 11.88
C ALA A 77 14.10 -5.45 12.82
N GLY A 78 12.83 -5.73 13.09
CA GLY A 78 12.39 -6.93 13.80
C GLY A 78 12.74 -8.19 13.02
N VAL A 79 12.50 -8.20 11.71
CA VAL A 79 12.81 -9.34 10.82
C VAL A 79 14.30 -9.63 10.79
N THR A 80 15.16 -8.62 10.63
CA THR A 80 16.62 -8.81 10.61
C THR A 80 17.14 -9.38 11.91
N ARG A 81 16.58 -8.96 13.04
CA ARG A 81 16.90 -9.53 14.36
C ARG A 81 16.42 -10.97 14.51
N LEU A 82 15.19 -11.27 14.09
CA LEU A 82 14.59 -12.61 14.24
C LEU A 82 15.21 -13.66 13.31
N LEU A 83 15.58 -13.28 12.09
CA LEU A 83 16.10 -14.19 11.07
C LEU A 83 17.61 -14.08 10.85
N GLU A 84 18.27 -13.21 11.62
CA GLU A 84 19.71 -12.98 11.59
C GLU A 84 20.22 -12.62 10.18
N THR A 85 19.48 -11.75 9.50
CA THR A 85 19.79 -11.25 8.15
C THR A 85 20.28 -9.81 8.20
N SER A 86 21.00 -9.38 7.16
CA SER A 86 21.27 -7.95 7.00
C SER A 86 20.02 -7.20 6.53
N TRP A 87 19.98 -5.90 6.82
CA TRP A 87 18.94 -5.01 6.34
C TRP A 87 18.81 -5.08 4.82
N ASP A 88 19.91 -4.87 4.08
CA ASP A 88 19.91 -4.85 2.61
C ASP A 88 19.46 -6.19 2.00
N ALA A 89 19.82 -7.32 2.60
CA ALA A 89 19.41 -8.62 2.12
C ALA A 89 17.90 -8.83 2.29
N THR A 90 17.36 -8.45 3.46
CA THR A 90 15.93 -8.51 3.77
C THR A 90 15.15 -7.57 2.84
N TRP A 91 15.66 -6.36 2.64
CA TRP A 91 15.09 -5.38 1.75
C TRP A 91 15.08 -5.82 0.28
N GLY A 92 16.16 -6.46 -0.17
CA GLY A 92 16.24 -7.03 -1.50
C GLY A 92 15.20 -8.12 -1.72
N VAL A 93 14.93 -8.96 -0.71
CA VAL A 93 13.84 -9.96 -0.77
C VAL A 93 12.48 -9.27 -0.90
N LEU A 94 12.20 -8.27 -0.07
CA LEU A 94 10.95 -7.51 -0.11
C LEU A 94 10.75 -6.82 -1.46
N THR A 95 11.77 -6.12 -1.96
CA THR A 95 11.73 -5.43 -3.25
C THR A 95 11.37 -6.39 -4.38
N ARG A 96 12.00 -7.57 -4.44
CA ARG A 96 11.66 -8.61 -5.43
C ARG A 96 10.25 -9.15 -5.22
N ALA A 97 9.83 -9.36 -3.99
CA ALA A 97 8.49 -9.84 -3.67
C ALA A 97 7.40 -8.86 -4.13
N VAL A 98 7.59 -7.57 -3.87
CA VAL A 98 6.71 -6.48 -4.34
C VAL A 98 6.67 -6.43 -5.85
N ALA A 99 7.82 -6.46 -6.53
CA ALA A 99 7.87 -6.46 -8.00
C ALA A 99 7.08 -7.64 -8.59
N ARG A 100 7.25 -8.85 -8.04
CA ARG A 100 6.46 -10.04 -8.44
C ARG A 100 4.96 -9.87 -8.15
N GLY A 101 4.62 -9.23 -7.02
CA GLY A 101 3.24 -8.94 -6.63
C GLY A 101 2.57 -7.97 -7.59
N LEU A 102 3.24 -6.86 -7.90
CA LEU A 102 2.78 -5.83 -8.84
C LEU A 102 2.61 -6.40 -10.25
N ALA A 103 3.56 -7.21 -10.73
CA ALA A 103 3.46 -7.85 -12.04
C ALA A 103 2.24 -8.78 -12.19
N ARG A 104 1.75 -9.37 -11.09
CA ARG A 104 0.54 -10.21 -11.05
C ARG A 104 -0.74 -9.44 -10.71
N LYS A 105 -0.62 -8.18 -10.29
CA LYS A 105 -1.75 -7.39 -9.80
C LYS A 105 -2.62 -7.00 -11.00
N VAL A 106 -3.81 -7.58 -11.08
CA VAL A 106 -4.80 -7.17 -12.08
C VAL A 106 -5.26 -5.76 -11.76
N LYS A 107 -5.12 -4.88 -12.73
CA LYS A 107 -5.61 -3.50 -12.64
C LYS A 107 -7.14 -3.50 -12.68
N ARG A 108 -7.76 -2.85 -11.70
CA ARG A 108 -9.21 -2.67 -11.63
C ARG A 108 -9.56 -1.43 -10.84
N VAL A 109 -10.75 -0.89 -11.08
CA VAL A 109 -11.34 0.18 -10.27
C VAL A 109 -12.13 -0.45 -9.11
N PRO A 110 -11.81 -0.13 -7.84
CA PRO A 110 -12.64 -0.50 -6.70
C PRO A 110 -14.01 0.18 -6.73
N ALA A 111 -15.06 -0.51 -6.29
CA ALA A 111 -16.39 0.10 -6.15
C ALA A 111 -16.44 1.10 -4.99
N ARG A 112 -15.70 0.85 -3.90
CA ARG A 112 -15.51 1.78 -2.78
C ARG A 112 -14.03 2.11 -2.63
N LEU A 113 -13.69 3.36 -2.92
CA LEU A 113 -12.33 3.89 -2.84
C LEU A 113 -12.11 4.62 -1.52
N GLY A 114 -10.91 4.48 -0.96
CA GLY A 114 -10.40 5.32 0.12
C GLY A 114 -9.20 6.11 -0.36
N ILE A 115 -9.12 7.39 -0.05
CA ILE A 115 -7.98 8.26 -0.32
C ILE A 115 -7.51 8.83 1.01
N ASP A 116 -6.26 8.58 1.33
CA ASP A 116 -5.64 8.98 2.59
C ASP A 116 -4.21 9.46 2.35
N GLU A 117 -3.63 10.13 3.34
CA GLU A 117 -2.26 10.62 3.30
C GLU A 117 -1.37 9.83 4.24
N LYS A 118 -0.13 9.56 3.82
CA LYS A 118 0.90 9.09 4.74
C LYS A 118 2.13 9.99 4.61
N ALA A 119 2.53 10.55 5.74
CA ALA A 119 3.80 11.26 5.85
C ALA A 119 4.95 10.27 5.63
N VAL A 120 5.87 10.60 4.73
CA VAL A 120 7.06 9.82 4.39
C VAL A 120 8.29 10.55 4.93
N GLY A 121 9.10 9.86 5.74
CA GLY A 121 10.36 10.42 6.26
C GLY A 121 10.22 11.55 7.29
N LYS A 122 11.30 12.33 7.46
CA LYS A 122 11.35 13.50 8.34
C LYS A 122 11.04 14.76 7.53
N GLY A 123 9.80 15.25 7.55
CA GLY A 123 9.40 16.45 6.82
C GLY A 123 7.89 16.56 6.56
N GLN A 124 7.54 17.41 5.59
CA GLN A 124 6.18 17.57 5.05
C GLN A 124 6.03 16.84 3.69
N ASP A 125 6.72 15.71 3.53
CA ASP A 125 6.59 14.87 2.35
C ASP A 125 5.43 13.89 2.59
N TYR A 126 4.38 14.02 1.80
CA TYR A 126 3.19 13.18 1.91
C TYR A 126 2.95 12.45 0.60
N GLU A 127 2.71 11.15 0.71
CA GLU A 127 2.21 10.31 -0.38
C GLU A 127 0.72 10.09 -0.20
N SER A 128 -0.02 10.11 -1.31
CA SER A 128 -1.45 9.81 -1.32
C SER A 128 -1.64 8.31 -1.52
N LEU A 129 -2.35 7.67 -0.61
CA LEU A 129 -2.70 6.26 -0.68
C LEU A 129 -4.10 6.12 -1.25
N VAL A 130 -4.23 5.33 -2.31
CA VAL A 130 -5.52 4.93 -2.85
C VAL A 130 -5.79 3.49 -2.45
N CYS A 131 -6.92 3.25 -1.80
CA CYS A 131 -7.29 1.99 -1.18
C CYS A 131 -8.60 1.44 -1.75
N ASP A 132 -8.65 0.11 -1.92
CA ASP A 132 -9.88 -0.66 -2.12
C ASP A 132 -10.47 -0.96 -0.74
N LEU A 133 -11.54 -0.25 -0.38
CA LEU A 133 -12.17 -0.36 0.95
C LEU A 133 -12.92 -1.69 1.12
N ASP A 134 -13.34 -2.33 0.03
CA ASP A 134 -14.00 -3.64 0.08
C ASP A 134 -13.01 -4.74 0.47
N ARG A 135 -11.77 -4.62 0.02
CA ARG A 135 -10.73 -5.65 0.21
C ARG A 135 -9.69 -5.30 1.25
N GLY A 136 -9.68 -4.07 1.75
CA GLY A 136 -8.68 -3.58 2.69
C GLY A 136 -7.28 -3.57 2.08
N THR A 137 -7.14 -3.20 0.80
CA THR A 137 -5.84 -3.25 0.10
C THR A 137 -5.49 -1.92 -0.54
N VAL A 138 -4.22 -1.54 -0.48
CA VAL A 138 -3.69 -0.41 -1.24
C VAL A 138 -3.66 -0.74 -2.73
N VAL A 139 -4.38 0.02 -3.54
CA VAL A 139 -4.43 -0.14 -5.00
C VAL A 139 -3.38 0.69 -5.70
N ALA A 140 -3.07 1.88 -5.19
CA ALA A 140 -1.99 2.72 -5.69
C ALA A 140 -1.38 3.55 -4.57
N VAL A 141 -0.08 3.82 -4.71
CA VAL A 141 0.62 4.87 -3.97
C VAL A 141 0.92 5.94 -5.01
N VAL A 142 0.46 7.15 -4.74
CA VAL A 142 0.58 8.29 -5.64
C VAL A 142 1.54 9.27 -4.99
N GLU A 143 2.67 9.45 -5.65
CA GLU A 143 3.69 10.41 -5.23
C GLU A 143 3.14 11.83 -5.32
N GLU A 144 3.57 12.66 -4.37
CA GLU A 144 3.19 14.07 -4.24
C GLU A 144 1.70 14.32 -3.93
N ARG A 145 1.50 15.33 -3.09
CA ARG A 145 0.19 15.86 -2.74
C ARG A 145 -0.26 16.89 -3.79
N THR A 146 -0.55 16.47 -5.01
CA THR A 146 -1.08 17.38 -6.05
C THR A 146 -2.39 16.86 -6.63
N GLN A 147 -3.20 17.77 -7.16
CA GLN A 147 -4.40 17.37 -7.92
C GLN A 147 -3.98 16.50 -9.12
N ALA A 148 -2.93 16.91 -9.84
CA ALA A 148 -2.41 16.21 -11.01
C ALA A 148 -1.95 14.79 -10.70
N SER A 149 -1.31 14.56 -9.55
CA SER A 149 -0.85 13.23 -9.16
C SER A 149 -2.03 12.29 -8.95
N LEU A 150 -3.08 12.71 -8.24
CA LEU A 150 -4.28 11.88 -8.05
C LEU A 150 -5.08 11.70 -9.36
N GLU A 151 -5.15 12.73 -10.21
CA GLU A 151 -5.74 12.58 -11.55
C GLU A 151 -4.99 11.55 -12.40
N SER A 152 -3.67 11.43 -12.26
CA SER A 152 -2.88 10.40 -12.96
C SER A 152 -3.33 8.98 -12.59
N TYR A 153 -3.80 8.78 -11.35
CA TYR A 153 -4.41 7.52 -10.93
C TYR A 153 -5.76 7.27 -11.60
N TYR A 154 -6.61 8.29 -11.78
CA TYR A 154 -7.90 8.09 -12.43
C TYR A 154 -7.78 7.93 -13.96
N ARG A 155 -6.89 8.68 -14.62
CA ARG A 155 -6.65 8.64 -16.08
C ARG A 155 -6.15 7.29 -16.59
N GLN A 156 -5.73 6.43 -15.68
CA GLN A 156 -5.38 5.04 -15.92
C GLN A 156 -6.57 4.14 -16.27
N PHE A 157 -7.80 4.64 -16.15
CA PHE A 157 -9.06 3.93 -16.37
C PHE A 157 -9.96 4.70 -17.33
N THR A 158 -10.87 3.98 -17.97
CA THR A 158 -11.90 4.56 -18.82
C THR A 158 -13.03 5.18 -17.99
N ALA A 159 -13.79 6.10 -18.59
CA ALA A 159 -14.96 6.71 -17.93
C ALA A 159 -16.06 5.69 -17.57
N GLU A 160 -16.16 4.56 -18.28
CA GLU A 160 -17.08 3.47 -17.93
C GLU A 160 -16.61 2.75 -16.66
N GLU A 161 -15.32 2.44 -16.56
CA GLU A 161 -14.76 1.82 -15.36
C GLU A 161 -14.90 2.76 -14.14
N LEU A 162 -14.63 4.05 -14.29
CA LEU A 162 -14.80 5.03 -13.22
C LEU A 162 -16.27 5.25 -12.83
N ARG A 163 -17.22 5.03 -13.74
CA ARG A 163 -18.65 5.06 -13.41
C ARG A 163 -19.04 4.00 -12.39
N THR A 164 -18.33 2.87 -12.35
CA THR A 164 -18.59 1.77 -11.40
C THR A 164 -18.26 2.13 -9.94
N ILE A 165 -17.50 3.21 -9.72
CA ILE A 165 -17.24 3.74 -8.37
C ILE A 165 -18.57 4.18 -7.76
N ARG A 166 -18.87 3.64 -6.58
CA ARG A 166 -20.07 3.95 -5.79
C ARG A 166 -19.78 4.96 -4.68
N ALA A 167 -18.59 4.92 -4.10
CA ALA A 167 -18.18 5.83 -3.05
C ALA A 167 -16.67 6.08 -3.08
N ILE A 168 -16.26 7.30 -2.72
CA ILE A 168 -14.87 7.72 -2.53
C ILE A 168 -14.77 8.36 -1.15
N ALA A 169 -14.27 7.61 -0.17
CA ALA A 169 -13.94 8.13 1.14
C ALA A 169 -12.63 8.92 1.06
N MET A 170 -12.62 10.17 1.51
CA MET A 170 -11.42 11.01 1.49
C MET A 170 -11.43 12.03 2.62
N ASP A 171 -10.27 12.63 2.90
CA ASP A 171 -10.18 13.85 3.71
C ASP A 171 -10.80 15.05 2.95
N MET A 172 -11.16 16.11 3.67
CA MET A 172 -11.78 17.35 3.16
C MET A 172 -10.82 18.24 2.37
N TRP A 173 -9.67 17.71 1.95
CA TRP A 173 -8.67 18.50 1.27
C TRP A 173 -9.08 18.80 -0.18
N GLU A 174 -9.05 20.08 -0.54
CA GLU A 174 -9.59 20.60 -1.81
C GLU A 174 -9.03 19.88 -3.04
N ARG A 175 -7.73 19.55 -3.04
CA ARG A 175 -7.08 18.91 -4.21
C ARG A 175 -7.67 17.54 -4.52
N TYR A 176 -8.10 16.78 -3.51
CA TYR A 176 -8.75 15.48 -3.71
C TYR A 176 -10.15 15.61 -4.26
N ILE A 177 -10.91 16.58 -3.76
CA ILE A 177 -12.26 16.89 -4.26
C ILE A 177 -12.17 17.31 -5.74
N LEU A 178 -11.24 18.21 -6.07
CA LEU A 178 -11.03 18.69 -7.44
C LEU A 178 -10.59 17.56 -8.38
N ALA A 179 -9.63 16.71 -7.96
CA ALA A 179 -9.18 15.58 -8.76
C ALA A 179 -10.31 14.57 -9.04
N ALA A 180 -11.11 14.24 -8.02
CA ALA A 180 -12.26 13.36 -8.17
C ALA A 180 -13.33 13.99 -9.09
N ALA A 181 -13.65 15.27 -8.90
CA ALA A 181 -14.61 16.00 -9.73
C ALA A 181 -14.18 16.09 -11.20
N ALA A 182 -12.87 16.21 -11.47
CA ALA A 182 -12.33 16.30 -12.82
C ALA A 182 -12.38 14.97 -13.58
N CYS A 183 -12.23 13.83 -12.89
CA CYS A 183 -12.06 12.53 -13.55
C CYS A 183 -13.21 11.54 -13.35
N VAL A 184 -13.89 11.55 -12.20
CA VAL A 184 -14.90 10.55 -11.86
C VAL A 184 -16.30 11.07 -12.21
N PRO A 185 -17.06 10.37 -13.06
CA PRO A 185 -18.43 10.76 -13.38
C PRO A 185 -19.31 10.75 -12.13
N ASP A 186 -20.10 11.81 -11.95
CA ASP A 186 -20.97 12.04 -10.79
C ASP A 186 -20.22 12.05 -9.44
N ALA A 187 -18.93 12.43 -9.43
CA ALA A 187 -18.09 12.45 -8.22
C ALA A 187 -18.76 13.12 -7.02
N ALA A 188 -19.46 14.24 -7.25
CA ALA A 188 -20.20 14.99 -6.23
C ALA A 188 -21.12 14.12 -5.36
N GLN A 189 -21.73 13.09 -5.95
CA GLN A 189 -22.67 12.20 -5.28
C GLN A 189 -21.99 10.98 -4.64
N LYS A 190 -20.70 10.77 -4.97
CA LYS A 190 -19.90 9.61 -4.57
C LYS A 190 -18.90 9.96 -3.47
N ILE A 191 -18.53 11.24 -3.32
CA ILE A 191 -17.58 11.68 -2.29
C ILE A 191 -18.21 11.55 -0.91
N VAL A 192 -17.48 10.90 -0.01
CA VAL A 192 -17.82 10.75 1.41
C VAL A 192 -16.63 11.26 2.22
N PHE A 193 -16.87 12.20 3.12
CA PHE A 193 -15.80 12.71 3.98
C PHE A 193 -15.59 11.81 5.18
N ASP A 194 -14.33 11.59 5.53
CA ASP A 194 -13.98 10.82 6.71
C ASP A 194 -14.49 11.50 8.00
N ARG A 195 -15.15 10.70 8.85
CA ARG A 195 -15.82 11.19 10.07
C ARG A 195 -14.82 11.79 11.06
N TYR A 196 -13.60 11.24 11.17
CA TYR A 196 -12.61 11.73 12.12
C TYR A 196 -12.17 13.14 11.74
N HIS A 197 -11.84 13.35 10.46
CA HIS A 197 -11.45 14.66 9.95
C HIS A 197 -12.59 15.67 10.04
N ALA A 198 -13.82 15.28 9.67
CA ALA A 198 -15.00 16.12 9.85
C ALA A 198 -15.23 16.50 11.33
N THR A 199 -15.11 15.54 12.25
CA THR A 199 -15.30 15.79 13.68
C THR A 199 -14.17 16.64 14.27
N ARG A 200 -12.92 16.43 13.85
CA ARG A 200 -11.77 17.24 14.25
C ARG A 200 -11.88 18.67 13.75
N TYR A 201 -12.31 18.85 12.50
CA TYR A 201 -12.55 20.16 11.92
C TYR A 201 -13.62 20.91 12.72
N VAL A 202 -14.77 20.28 12.95
CA VAL A 202 -15.86 20.87 13.76
C VAL A 202 -15.39 21.18 15.18
N LYS A 203 -14.61 20.29 15.81
CA LYS A 203 -14.07 20.52 17.17
C LYS A 203 -13.01 21.62 17.23
N ASN A 204 -12.14 21.73 16.22
CA ASN A 204 -11.09 22.74 16.17
C ASN A 204 -11.68 24.12 15.80
N GLU A 205 -12.69 24.19 14.94
CA GLU A 205 -13.45 25.42 14.71
C GLU A 205 -14.30 25.81 15.93
N ALA A 206 -14.91 24.84 16.62
CA ALA A 206 -15.62 25.08 17.89
C ALA A 206 -14.70 25.49 19.06
N ALA A 207 -13.39 25.31 18.95
CA ALA A 207 -12.41 25.80 19.92
C ALA A 207 -12.02 27.27 19.69
N GLY A 208 -12.36 27.86 18.53
CA GLY A 208 -12.12 29.26 18.19
C GLY A 208 -13.27 30.22 18.54
N SER A 209 -14.47 29.71 18.83
CA SER A 209 -15.59 30.50 19.34
C SER A 209 -16.63 29.57 19.98
N LEU A 210 -17.07 29.92 21.18
CA LEU A 210 -18.10 29.19 21.94
C LEU A 210 -19.44 29.21 21.19
N ASN A 211 -19.99 28.04 20.83
CA ASN A 211 -21.37 27.66 21.16
C ASN A 211 -21.66 26.19 20.82
N LEU A 212 -21.96 25.43 21.87
CA LEU A 212 -22.28 24.01 21.83
C LEU A 212 -23.77 23.80 21.52
N ASP A 213 -24.26 24.12 20.32
CA ASP A 213 -25.70 23.97 19.99
C ASP A 213 -26.03 23.75 18.50
N LEU A 214 -25.16 23.11 17.71
CA LEU A 214 -25.40 22.84 16.28
C LEU A 214 -25.78 21.38 15.99
N VAL A 215 -26.90 20.93 16.58
CA VAL A 215 -27.70 19.79 16.07
C VAL A 215 -29.10 20.25 15.62
N ARG A 216 -29.47 21.53 15.71
CA ARG A 216 -30.79 21.98 15.24
C ARG A 216 -30.78 23.32 14.51
N ASP A 217 -31.25 23.23 13.27
CA ASP A 217 -31.91 24.24 12.46
C ASP A 217 -31.13 25.42 11.86
N ASN A 218 -31.70 25.86 10.73
CA ASN A 218 -31.14 26.57 9.59
C ASN A 218 -31.22 28.11 9.74
N ARG A 219 -30.30 28.83 9.04
CA ARG A 219 -30.17 30.31 8.81
C ARG A 219 -29.74 31.15 10.03
N SER A 220 -28.84 32.15 9.95
CA SER A 220 -28.43 33.03 8.83
C SER A 220 -27.13 33.81 9.17
N GLN A 221 -26.26 33.97 8.14
CA GLN A 221 -25.22 34.99 7.84
C GLN A 221 -24.25 35.53 8.92
N VAL A 222 -22.93 35.52 8.57
CA VAL A 222 -21.80 36.50 8.80
C VAL A 222 -20.47 35.70 8.69
N GLU A 223 -19.80 35.62 7.53
CA GLU A 223 -18.61 36.40 7.04
C GLU A 223 -17.27 36.11 7.78
N ALA A 224 -16.06 36.07 7.20
CA ALA A 224 -15.46 35.94 5.86
C ALA A 224 -13.94 35.75 6.15
N ASP A 225 -13.27 34.63 5.82
CA ASP A 225 -12.23 34.63 4.76
C ASP A 225 -11.74 33.22 4.34
N GLN A 226 -12.45 32.14 4.70
CA GLN A 226 -12.24 30.78 4.15
C GLN A 226 -13.55 30.16 3.62
N HIS A 227 -14.59 30.98 3.47
CA HIS A 227 -15.98 30.59 3.23
C HIS A 227 -16.36 30.32 1.76
N LYS A 228 -15.41 30.26 0.81
CA LYS A 228 -15.74 30.10 -0.62
C LYS A 228 -15.91 28.64 -1.09
N THR A 229 -15.45 27.65 -0.35
CA THR A 229 -15.46 26.24 -0.79
C THR A 229 -16.77 25.50 -0.48
N PHE A 230 -17.53 25.93 0.53
CA PHE A 230 -18.78 25.25 0.92
C PHE A 230 -19.99 25.58 0.03
N ASN A 231 -19.96 26.67 -0.74
CA ASN A 231 -21.10 27.12 -1.55
C ASN A 231 -21.19 26.47 -2.95
N ALA A 232 -20.19 25.68 -3.35
CA ALA A 232 -20.18 25.01 -4.67
C ALA A 232 -20.82 23.62 -4.67
N TYR A 233 -21.05 23.01 -3.50
CA TYR A 233 -21.69 21.70 -3.36
C TYR A 233 -22.87 21.77 -2.39
N PRO A 234 -24.12 21.88 -2.88
CA PRO A 234 -25.27 21.85 -1.99
C PRO A 234 -25.36 20.45 -1.36
N LEU A 235 -25.10 20.37 -0.05
CA LEU A 235 -25.40 19.21 0.78
C LEU A 235 -26.92 19.01 0.79
N ARG A 236 -27.45 18.32 -0.23
CA ARG A 236 -28.86 17.90 -0.25
C ARG A 236 -29.03 16.76 0.74
N SER A 237 -29.88 16.99 1.74
CA SER A 237 -30.34 15.98 2.69
C SER A 237 -30.98 14.79 1.95
N ARG A 238 -30.24 13.70 1.81
CA ARG A 238 -30.77 12.37 1.47
C ARG A 238 -30.11 11.36 2.41
N LYS A 239 -30.84 10.28 2.70
CA LYS A 239 -30.48 9.20 3.64
C LYS A 239 -28.95 8.96 3.67
N VAL A 240 -28.35 9.31 4.81
CA VAL A 240 -26.96 8.98 5.13
C VAL A 240 -26.94 7.49 5.49
N GLU A 241 -26.43 6.65 4.60
CA GLU A 241 -26.03 5.30 5.00
C GLU A 241 -24.62 5.40 5.59
N ALA A 242 -24.51 5.06 6.88
CA ALA A 242 -23.23 5.00 7.55
C ALA A 242 -22.41 3.85 6.93
N ILE A 243 -21.44 4.21 6.08
CA ILE A 243 -20.37 3.28 5.70
C ILE A 243 -19.42 3.26 6.90
N GLN A 244 -19.35 2.14 7.61
CA GLN A 244 -18.38 1.93 8.66
C GLN A 244 -16.98 1.91 8.03
N VAL A 245 -16.33 3.08 8.02
CA VAL A 245 -14.91 3.20 7.65
C VAL A 245 -14.13 2.80 8.89
N HIS A 246 -13.50 1.63 8.83
CA HIS A 246 -12.59 1.19 9.89
C HIS A 246 -11.39 2.14 9.92
N HIS A 247 -11.14 2.75 11.08
CA HIS A 247 -10.03 3.67 11.32
C HIS A 247 -8.70 2.99 10.98
N LEU A 248 -7.98 3.54 9.99
CA LEU A 248 -6.63 3.11 9.62
C LEU A 248 -5.62 4.14 10.15
N VAL A 249 -5.35 4.14 11.45
CA VAL A 249 -4.24 4.91 12.02
C VAL A 249 -3.18 3.97 12.60
N PRO A 250 -2.14 3.58 11.81
CA PRO A 250 -0.97 2.91 12.37
C PRO A 250 0.09 3.92 12.81
N GLY A 251 0.77 3.58 13.91
CA GLY A 251 1.83 4.33 14.57
C GLY A 251 3.09 4.60 13.73
N ARG A 252 4.08 5.19 14.40
CA ARG A 252 5.07 6.11 13.84
C ARG A 252 6.29 5.51 13.10
N HIS A 253 6.27 4.29 12.56
CA HIS A 253 7.49 3.70 11.94
C HIS A 253 7.33 2.82 10.67
N GLU A 254 6.29 2.96 9.84
CA GLU A 254 6.14 2.08 8.65
C GLU A 254 5.65 2.85 7.42
N VAL A 255 6.56 3.25 6.54
CA VAL A 255 6.21 3.96 5.29
C VAL A 255 6.92 3.38 4.07
N ILE A 256 7.40 2.14 4.15
CA ILE A 256 7.79 1.41 2.93
C ILE A 256 7.11 0.03 2.85
N ASP A 257 6.39 -0.38 3.89
CA ASP A 257 5.66 -1.64 3.94
C ASP A 257 4.25 -1.60 3.31
N LYS A 258 3.81 -0.44 2.78
CA LYS A 258 2.42 -0.29 2.30
C LYS A 258 2.13 -0.84 0.90
N LEU A 259 3.14 -1.36 0.20
CA LEU A 259 2.95 -2.23 -0.98
C LEU A 259 2.81 -3.72 -0.62
N LEU A 260 2.97 -4.11 0.66
CA LEU A 260 3.14 -5.52 1.08
C LEU A 260 1.86 -6.23 1.55
N LEU A 261 0.75 -5.53 1.78
CA LEU A 261 -0.40 -6.16 2.46
C LEU A 261 -1.41 -6.78 1.50
N ARG A 262 -1.23 -8.10 1.28
CA ARG A 262 -2.35 -9.03 1.08
C ARG A 262 -1.99 -10.46 1.52
N VAL A 263 -2.18 -10.77 2.80
CA VAL A 263 -2.55 -12.12 3.29
C VAL A 263 -3.55 -11.94 4.42
N ARG A 264 -4.60 -12.77 4.41
CA ARG A 264 -5.81 -12.67 5.24
C ARG A 264 -5.52 -12.78 6.74
N ALA A 265 -5.75 -11.71 7.46
CA ALA A 265 -6.63 -11.68 8.63
C ALA A 265 -7.21 -10.27 8.69
N SER A 266 -8.51 -10.16 8.94
CA SER A 266 -9.06 -8.95 9.52
C SER A 266 -8.26 -8.66 10.78
N VAL A 267 -7.41 -7.63 10.76
CA VAL A 267 -6.85 -7.11 12.00
C VAL A 267 -8.00 -6.41 12.70
N ASP A 268 -8.56 -7.09 13.69
CA ASP A 268 -9.49 -6.48 14.61
C ASP A 268 -8.70 -5.57 15.54
N PHE A 269 -8.78 -4.26 15.30
CA PHE A 269 -8.16 -3.22 16.12
C PHE A 269 -9.04 -2.83 17.33
N SER A 270 -9.96 -3.71 17.76
CA SER A 270 -10.87 -3.51 18.89
C SER A 270 -10.18 -3.50 20.26
N GLN A 271 -8.89 -3.84 20.37
CA GLN A 271 -8.15 -3.77 21.62
C GLN A 271 -7.06 -2.70 21.57
N GLY A 272 -7.46 -1.48 21.90
CA GLY A 272 -6.52 -0.49 22.41
C GLY A 272 -5.96 -0.99 23.74
N ALA A 273 -4.66 -0.83 23.94
CA ALA A 273 -4.05 -1.01 25.25
C ALA A 273 -4.77 -0.08 26.24
N GLU A 274 -5.46 -0.68 27.21
CA GLU A 274 -5.78 -0.01 28.46
C GLU A 274 -4.45 0.31 29.14
N LEU A 275 -3.98 1.55 28.96
CA LEU A 275 -3.03 2.15 29.88
C LEU A 275 -3.79 2.41 31.19
N GLY A 276 -3.69 1.45 32.10
CA GLY A 276 -4.12 1.57 33.49
C GLY A 276 -2.93 1.41 34.43
N VAL A 277 -2.48 2.57 34.93
CA VAL A 277 -1.64 2.82 36.14
C VAL A 277 -0.19 2.33 36.12
#